data_AF-A0A3G2GDK2-F1
#
_entry.id   AF-A0A3G2GDK2-F1
#
_cell.length_a   1.000
_cell.length_b   1.000
_cell.length_c   1.000
_cell.angle_alpha   90.00
_cell.angle_beta   90.00
_cell.angle_gamma   90.00
#
_symmetry.space_group_name_H-M   'P 1'
#
loop_
_entity.id
_entity.type
_entity.pdbx_description
1 polymer ?
#
loop_
_entity_poly.entity_id
_entity_poly.type
_entity_poly.pdbx_seq_one_letter_code
_entity_poly.pdbx_strand_id
1 'polypeptide(L)' 'MEGYNEYEKYPDADYGNSELSKTGYDYRTVLYWNSSLEADAVEPTQIDFYNNDTAKKFRFIIMGSDNEKYTPVYFDKIIP' A
#
# COMPACT_ATOMS: atom_id res chain seq x y z
N MET A 1 23.99 -13.62 15.90
CA MET A 1 22.55 -13.38 16.06
C MET A 1 22.20 -12.28 15.08
N GLU A 2 21.71 -12.65 13.91
CA GLU A 2 21.11 -11.66 13.00
C GLU A 2 19.72 -11.37 13.58
N GLY A 3 19.57 -10.19 14.19
CA GLY A 3 18.28 -9.72 14.65
C GLY A 3 17.38 -9.45 13.45
N TYR A 4 16.06 -9.58 13.63
CA TYR A 4 15.09 -9.17 12.63
C TYR A 4 15.36 -7.71 12.24
N ASN A 5 15.53 -7.45 10.94
CA ASN A 5 15.54 -6.10 10.42
C ASN A 5 14.19 -5.45 10.78
N GLU A 6 14.23 -4.25 11.35
CA GLU A 6 13.00 -3.49 11.57
C GLU A 6 12.29 -3.30 10.24
N TYR A 7 10.98 -3.56 10.22
CA TYR A 7 10.18 -3.23 9.05
C TYR A 7 10.21 -1.70 8.89
N GLU A 8 10.46 -1.25 7.66
CA GLU A 8 10.44 0.16 7.30
C GLU A 8 9.13 0.78 7.81
N LYS A 9 9.24 1.76 8.72
CA LYS A 9 8.07 2.41 9.30
C LYS A 9 7.34 3.17 8.20
N TYR A 10 6.02 3.06 8.18
CA TYR A 10 5.18 3.79 7.24
C TYR A 10 5.46 5.30 7.35
N PRO A 11 5.90 5.96 6.28
CA PRO A 11 5.90 7.40 6.23
C PRO A 11 4.45 7.85 6.03
N ASP A 12 3.87 8.49 7.04
CA ASP A 12 2.59 9.20 6.91
C ASP A 12 2.79 10.46 6.06
N ALA A 13 2.95 10.21 4.76
CA ALA A 13 3.15 11.23 3.77
C ALA A 13 1.79 11.88 3.50
N ASP A 14 1.59 13.10 3.98
CA ASP A 14 0.48 13.94 3.51
C ASP A 14 0.77 14.34 2.06
N TYR A 15 0.21 13.61 1.10
CA TYR A 15 0.39 13.89 -0.32
C TYR A 15 -0.31 15.18 -0.80
N GLY A 16 -1.17 15.78 0.03
CA GLY A 16 -1.67 17.14 -0.15
C GLY A 16 -0.68 18.21 0.33
N ASN A 17 0.38 17.81 1.02
CA ASN A 17 1.41 18.71 1.52
C ASN A 17 2.33 19.17 0.38
N SER A 18 2.34 20.49 0.15
CA SER A 18 3.17 21.13 -0.85
C SER A 18 4.69 20.88 -0.68
N GLU A 19 5.18 20.46 0.49
CA GLU A 19 6.61 20.15 0.66
C GLU A 19 7.03 18.87 -0.07
N LEU A 20 6.16 17.84 -0.15
CA LEU A 20 6.43 16.65 -0.97
C LEU A 20 6.43 16.98 -2.47
N SER A 21 5.61 17.96 -2.89
CA SER A 21 5.63 18.42 -4.28
C SER A 21 6.90 19.17 -4.69
N LYS A 22 7.75 19.55 -3.71
CA LYS A 22 9.04 20.23 -3.95
C LYS A 22 10.21 19.27 -4.12
N THR A 23 10.04 17.99 -3.82
CA THR A 23 11.10 17.00 -4.05
C THR A 23 11.19 16.70 -5.54
N GLY A 24 12.36 16.91 -6.14
CA GLY A 24 12.56 16.68 -7.59
C GLY A 24 12.55 15.21 -8.00
N TYR A 25 12.58 14.29 -7.02
CA TYR A 25 12.52 12.84 -7.25
C TYR A 25 11.77 12.13 -6.11
N ASP A 26 10.91 11.19 -6.46
CA ASP A 26 10.24 10.26 -5.57
C ASP A 26 10.84 8.84 -5.71
N TYR A 27 11.40 8.35 -4.61
CA TYR A 27 12.01 7.02 -4.50
C TYR A 27 11.30 6.11 -3.50
N ARG A 28 10.09 6.46 -3.05
CA ARG A 28 9.37 5.70 -2.02
C ARG A 28 9.03 4.30 -2.52
N THR A 29 9.26 3.30 -1.67
CA THR A 29 8.94 1.90 -1.93
C THR A 29 7.48 1.59 -1.63
N VAL A 30 6.89 2.30 -0.66
CA VAL A 30 5.47 2.20 -0.26
C VAL A 30 4.72 3.40 -0.80
N LEU A 31 3.76 3.13 -1.69
CA LEU A 31 3.02 4.16 -2.43
C LEU A 31 1.56 4.31 -1.98
N TYR A 32 1.08 3.34 -1.20
CA TYR A 32 -0.24 3.33 -0.58
C TYR A 32 -0.24 2.38 0.60
N TRP A 33 -0.89 2.80 1.68
CA TRP A 33 -1.17 1.98 2.84
C TRP A 33 -2.49 2.44 3.46
N ASN A 34 -3.42 1.51 3.63
CA ASN A 34 -4.67 1.77 4.32
C ASN A 34 -5.03 0.56 5.16
N SER A 35 -5.21 0.76 6.47
CA SER A 35 -5.61 -0.29 7.41
C SER A 35 -7.11 -0.57 7.41
N SER A 36 -7.89 0.25 6.72
CA SER A 36 -9.36 0.20 6.66
C SER A 36 -9.82 0.20 5.22
N LEU A 37 -9.92 -0.99 4.64
CA LEU A 37 -10.49 -1.21 3.32
C LEU A 37 -11.77 -2.04 3.49
N GLU A 38 -12.92 -1.44 3.20
CA GLU A 38 -14.18 -2.16 3.11
C GLU A 38 -14.49 -2.44 1.64
N ALA A 39 -14.63 -3.73 1.31
CA ALA A 39 -15.03 -4.14 -0.02
C ALA A 39 -16.56 -4.17 -0.12
N ASP A 40 -17.10 -3.57 -1.19
CA ASP A 40 -18.51 -3.73 -1.54
C ASP A 40 -18.73 -5.13 -2.12
N ALA A 41 -19.87 -5.75 -1.80
CA ALA A 41 -20.23 -7.08 -2.30
C ALA A 41 -20.73 -7.07 -3.75
N VAL A 42 -21.15 -5.91 -4.24
CA VAL A 42 -21.80 -5.72 -5.55
C VAL A 42 -20.83 -5.10 -6.55
N GLU A 43 -20.05 -4.12 -6.12
CA GLU A 43 -19.14 -3.37 -6.99
C GLU A 43 -17.65 -3.69 -6.70
N PRO A 44 -16.79 -3.71 -7.73
CA PRO A 44 -15.35 -3.87 -7.53
C PRO A 44 -14.78 -2.77 -6.62
N THR A 45 -13.97 -3.16 -5.63
CA THR A 45 -13.24 -2.21 -4.80
C THR A 45 -12.18 -1.50 -5.64
N GLN A 46 -12.27 -0.17 -5.74
CA GLN A 46 -11.27 0.66 -6.39
C GLN A 46 -10.24 1.15 -5.37
N ILE A 47 -8.95 1.01 -5.70
CA ILE A 47 -7.83 1.53 -4.91
C ILE A 47 -7.04 2.49 -5.79
N ASP A 48 -7.06 3.76 -5.41
CA ASP A 48 -6.21 4.79 -6.01
C ASP A 48 -4.94 4.96 -5.16
N PHE A 49 -3.79 4.99 -5.82
CA PHE A 49 -2.49 5.09 -5.17
C PHE A 49 -1.55 6.00 -5.97
N TYR A 50 -0.54 6.52 -5.31
CA TYR A 50 0.48 7.35 -5.96
C TYR A 50 1.48 6.48 -6.72
N ASN A 51 2.17 7.06 -7.70
CA ASN A 51 3.32 6.43 -8.33
C ASN A 51 4.61 7.12 -7.84
N ASN A 52 5.76 6.53 -8.12
CA ASN A 52 7.07 7.17 -7.96
C ASN A 52 7.80 7.25 -9.32
N ASP A 53 8.97 7.89 -9.36
CA ASP A 53 9.68 8.15 -10.63
C ASP A 53 10.40 6.92 -11.21
N THR A 54 10.60 5.87 -10.41
CA THR A 54 11.47 4.75 -10.75
C THR A 54 10.75 3.41 -10.89
N ALA A 55 9.53 3.30 -10.38
CA ALA A 55 8.75 2.08 -10.33
C ALA A 55 8.47 1.58 -11.74
N LYS A 56 8.71 0.28 -11.94
CA LYS A 56 8.43 -0.44 -13.20
C LYS A 56 7.42 -1.57 -13.03
N LYS A 57 7.05 -1.84 -11.78
CA LYS A 57 6.13 -2.88 -11.32
C LYS A 57 5.61 -2.48 -9.95
N PHE A 58 4.41 -2.92 -9.62
CA PHE A 58 3.75 -2.65 -8.35
C PHE A 58 3.41 -3.97 -7.66
N ARG A 59 3.74 -4.08 -6.38
CA ARG A 59 3.31 -5.21 -5.55
C ARG A 59 2.11 -4.79 -4.72
N PHE A 60 1.01 -5.50 -4.86
CA PHE A 60 -0.21 -5.34 -4.08
C PHE A 60 -0.26 -6.45 -3.04
N ILE A 61 -0.35 -6.06 -1.77
CA ILE A 61 -0.56 -6.98 -0.66
C ILE A 61 -1.87 -6.54 0.03
N ILE A 62 -2.87 -7.42 0.05
CA ILE A 62 -4.14 -7.20 0.76
C ILE A 62 -4.25 -8.28 1.82
N MET A 63 -4.49 -7.86 3.05
CA MET A 63 -4.61 -8.75 4.21
C MET A 63 -5.84 -8.34 5.00
N GLY A 64 -6.62 -9.32 5.43
CA GLY A 64 -7.80 -9.06 6.24
C GLY A 64 -8.47 -10.35 6.70
N SER A 65 -9.75 -10.24 7.04
CA SER A 65 -10.60 -11.38 7.38
C SER A 65 -11.95 -11.27 6.70
N ASP A 66 -12.48 -12.40 6.27
CA ASP A 66 -13.88 -12.50 5.87
C ASP A 66 -14.79 -12.19 7.07
N ASN A 67 -15.78 -11.31 6.88
CA ASN A 67 -16.63 -10.82 7.96
C ASN A 67 -17.61 -11.87 8.51
N GLU A 68 -17.93 -12.92 7.75
CA GLU A 68 -18.87 -13.96 8.19
C GLU A 68 -18.17 -15.09 8.95
N LYS A 69 -17.05 -15.56 8.40
CA LYS A 69 -16.34 -16.76 8.87
C LYS A 69 -15.05 -16.44 9.61
N TYR A 70 -14.68 -15.16 9.73
CA TYR A 70 -13.41 -14.69 10.29
C TYR A 70 -12.20 -15.40 9.68
N THR A 71 -12.32 -15.80 8.41
CA THR A 71 -11.26 -16.52 7.72
C THR A 71 -10.24 -15.53 7.23
N PRO A 72 -8.94 -15.70 7.54
CA PRO A 72 -7.90 -14.83 7.01
C PRO A 72 -7.91 -14.83 5.49
N VAL A 73 -7.87 -13.65 4.90
CA VAL A 73 -7.69 -13.44 3.46
C VAL A 73 -6.34 -12.79 3.22
N TYR A 74 -5.61 -13.33 2.25
CA TYR A 74 -4.30 -12.84 1.83
C TYR A 74 -4.24 -12.84 0.30
N PHE A 75 -3.88 -11.70 -0.26
CA PHE A 75 -3.62 -11.51 -1.68
C PHE A 75 -2.26 -10.85 -1.84
N ASP A 76 -1.42 -11.39 -2.72
CA ASP A 76 -0.10 -10.86 -3.03
C ASP A 76 0.16 -11.02 -4.52
N LYS A 77 0.26 -9.91 -5.22
CA LYS A 77 0.46 -9.91 -6.66
C LYS A 77 1.35 -8.77 -7.10
N ILE A 78 2.25 -9.08 -8.02
CA ILE A 78 3.03 -8.07 -8.74
C ILE A 78 2.37 -7.84 -10.09
N ILE A 79 2.05 -6.58 -10.39
CA ILE A 79 1.57 -6.14 -11.70
C ILE A 79 2.60 -5.21 -12.37
N PRO A 80 2.65 -5.17 -13.71
CA PRO A 80 3.47 -4.21 -14.44
C PRO A 80 3.11 -2.76 -14.09
#